data_AF-A0A388Q2Y3-F1
#
_entry.id   AF-A0A388Q2Y3-F1
#
_cell.length_a   1.000
_cell.length_b   1.000
_cell.length_c   1.000
_cell.angle_alpha   90.00
_cell.angle_beta   90.00
_cell.angle_gamma   90.00
#
_symmetry.space_group_name_H-M   'P 1'
#
loop_
_entity.id
_entity.type
_entity.pdbx_description
1 polymer ?
#
loop_
_entity_poly.entity_id
_entity_poly.type
_entity_poly.pdbx_seq_one_letter_code
_entity_poly.pdbx_strand_id
1 'polypeptide(L)'
;MRINLNNPKKILFAPLDWGLGHASRCIPLIKECLALGHQVIIAGNHTVSALLRPEFPQLQFLELKGYEVKYAKQKWALPFLMMKQIPSILSVIRFERKWLDNVVTEWAMRYSDFR
;
A
#
# COMPACT_ATOMS: atom_id res chain seq x y z
N MET A 1 -3.43 17.67 -11.21
CA MET A 1 -3.70 18.55 -10.04
C MET A 1 -2.62 18.29 -8.98
N ARG A 2 -1.87 19.31 -8.53
CA ARG A 2 -0.88 19.15 -7.45
C ARG A 2 -1.65 18.93 -6.15
N ILE A 3 -1.29 17.90 -5.36
CA ILE A 3 -1.76 17.80 -3.99
C ILE A 3 -1.28 19.08 -3.29
N ASN A 4 -2.22 19.93 -2.87
CA ASN A 4 -1.88 21.05 -2.00
C ASN A 4 -1.54 20.48 -0.63
N LEU A 5 -0.24 20.39 -0.34
CA LEU A 5 0.34 19.79 0.88
C LEU A 5 0.25 20.74 2.08
N ASN A 6 -0.25 21.97 1.92
CA ASN A 6 -0.31 22.96 3.00
C ASN A 6 -1.53 22.81 3.91
N ASN A 7 -2.44 21.87 3.64
CA ASN A 7 -3.54 21.57 4.55
C ASN A 7 -3.36 20.13 5.09
N PRO A 8 -3.40 19.90 6.41
CA PRO A 8 -3.28 18.56 6.98
C PRO A 8 -4.34 17.62 6.40
N LYS A 9 -3.89 16.48 5.88
CA LYS A 9 -4.72 15.40 5.34
C LYS A 9 -4.39 14.09 6.03
N LYS A 10 -5.35 13.17 6.00
CA LYS A 10 -5.14 11.77 6.35
C LYS A 10 -4.75 11.01 5.09
N ILE A 11 -3.56 10.42 5.07
CA ILE A 11 -2.97 9.74 3.92
C ILE A 11 -2.78 8.27 4.25
N LEU A 12 -3.38 7.41 3.42
CA LEU A 12 -3.20 5.96 3.49
C LEU A 12 -2.10 5.54 2.51
N PHE A 13 -1.00 5.00 3.03
CA PHE A 13 0.05 4.37 2.21
C PHE A 13 -0.19 2.86 2.17
N ALA A 14 -0.43 2.32 0.97
CA ALA A 14 -0.54 0.88 0.74
C ALA A 14 0.54 0.40 -0.24
N PRO A 15 1.78 0.12 0.22
CA PRO A 15 2.84 -0.35 -0.65
C PRO A 15 2.47 -1.68 -1.31
N LEU A 16 2.76 -1.80 -2.61
CA LEU A 16 2.52 -3.03 -3.35
C LEU A 16 3.36 -4.19 -2.78
N ASP A 17 2.69 -5.30 -2.47
CA ASP A 17 3.31 -6.50 -1.87
C ASP A 17 4.01 -7.40 -2.91
N TRP A 18 4.92 -6.83 -3.68
CA TRP A 18 5.72 -7.51 -4.71
C TRP A 18 7.21 -7.50 -4.33
N GLY A 19 7.48 -7.66 -3.03
CA GLY A 19 8.81 -7.61 -2.44
C GLY A 19 9.12 -6.31 -1.68
N LEU A 20 10.12 -6.38 -0.81
CA LEU A 20 10.47 -5.30 0.14
C LEU A 20 10.88 -3.98 -0.53
N GLY A 21 11.33 -4.02 -1.78
CA GLY A 21 11.77 -2.84 -2.52
C GLY A 21 10.65 -1.82 -2.81
N HIS A 22 9.38 -2.23 -2.81
CA HIS A 22 8.26 -1.30 -2.91
C HIS A 22 8.03 -0.56 -1.59
N ALA A 23 8.05 -1.28 -0.47
CA ALA A 23 7.88 -0.71 0.86
C ALA A 23 9.03 0.24 1.24
N SER A 24 10.29 -0.13 0.97
CA SER A 24 11.44 0.71 1.33
C SER A 24 11.46 2.06 0.61
N ARG A 25 11.01 2.11 -0.65
CA ARG A 25 10.90 3.36 -1.43
C ARG A 25 9.79 4.29 -0.92
N CYS A 26 8.83 3.77 -0.15
CA CYS A 26 7.80 4.60 0.49
C CYS A 26 8.32 5.34 1.73
N ILE A 27 9.41 4.88 2.36
CA ILE A 27 9.98 5.50 3.59
C ILE A 27 10.21 7.01 3.42
N PRO A 28 10.97 7.50 2.41
CA PRO A 28 11.19 8.95 2.27
C PRO A 28 9.89 9.73 2.01
N LEU A 29 8.93 9.14 1.28
CA LEU A 29 7.63 9.77 1.01
C LEU A 29 6.79 9.90 2.28
N ILE A 30 6.81 8.89 3.14
CA ILE A 30 6.13 8.90 4.44
C ILE A 30 6.75 9.96 5.35
N LYS A 31 8.09 10.02 5.42
CA LYS A 31 8.81 11.04 6.21
C LYS A 31 8.44 12.46 5.77
N GLU A 32 8.37 12.70 4.47
CA GLU A 32 7.97 14.00 3.92
C GLU A 32 6.52 14.35 4.26
N CYS A 33 5.59 13.40 4.11
CA CYS A 33 4.19 13.62 4.48
C CYS A 33 4.02 13.97 5.97
N LEU A 34 4.76 13.28 6.84
CA LEU A 34 4.78 13.59 8.27
C LEU A 34 5.39 14.98 8.56
N ALA A 35 6.47 15.35 7.87
CA ALA A 35 7.12 16.66 8.01
C ALA A 35 6.18 17.81 7.59
N LEU A 36 5.31 17.56 6.61
CA LEU A 36 4.27 18.48 6.16
C LEU A 36 3.02 18.50 7.08
N GLY A 37 3.05 17.78 8.20
CA GLY A 37 1.97 17.76 9.18
C GLY A 37 0.77 16.90 8.77
N HIS A 38 0.94 15.97 7.82
CA HIS A 38 -0.12 15.03 7.46
C HIS A 38 -0.20 13.87 8.45
N GLN A 39 -1.42 13.36 8.65
CA GLN A 39 -1.64 12.13 9.39
C GLN A 39 -1.43 10.95 8.43
N VAL A 40 -0.48 10.08 8.75
CA VAL A 40 -0.16 8.91 7.92
C VAL A 40 -0.69 7.63 8.56
N ILE A 41 -1.29 6.78 7.74
CA ILE A 41 -1.67 5.41 8.06
C ILE A 41 -1.04 4.50 7.02
N ILE A 42 -0.48 3.38 7.46
CA ILE A 42 0.15 2.40 6.58
C ILE A 42 -0.76 1.18 6.50
N ALA A 43 -0.99 0.67 5.30
CA ALA A 43 -1.67 -0.59 5.04
C ALA A 43 -0.74 -1.56 4.33
N GLY A 44 -0.71 -2.80 4.79
CA GLY A 44 0.15 -3.81 4.19
C GLY A 44 0.05 -5.16 4.88
N ASN A 45 0.69 -6.15 4.30
CA ASN A 45 0.80 -7.47 4.91
C ASN A 45 1.80 -7.45 6.07
N HIS A 46 2.03 -8.62 6.66
CA HIS A 46 3.01 -8.79 7.74
C HIS A 46 4.43 -8.39 7.31
N THR A 47 4.83 -8.68 6.08
CA THR A 47 6.17 -8.37 5.55
C THR A 47 6.41 -6.86 5.41
N VAL A 48 5.45 -6.12 4.87
CA VAL A 48 5.48 -4.64 4.81
C VAL A 48 5.51 -4.05 6.21
N SER A 49 4.66 -4.56 7.10
CA SER A 49 4.60 -4.11 8.50
C SER A 49 5.92 -4.36 9.22
N ALA A 50 6.54 -5.53 9.05
CA ALA A 50 7.82 -5.87 9.68
C ALA A 50 8.95 -4.93 9.21
N LEU A 51 8.93 -4.48 7.95
CA LEU A 51 9.93 -3.55 7.43
C LEU A 51 9.70 -2.11 7.88
N LEU A 52 8.46 -1.63 7.88
CA LEU A 52 8.16 -0.21 8.13
C LEU A 52 7.92 0.13 9.60
N ARG A 53 7.49 -0.83 10.42
CA ARG A 53 7.18 -0.60 11.83
C ARG A 53 8.38 -0.17 12.68
N PRO A 54 9.63 -0.65 12.45
CA PRO A 54 10.81 -0.12 13.14
C PRO A 54 11.09 1.35 12.81
N GLU A 55 10.83 1.79 11.57
CA GLU A 55 11.03 3.19 11.15
C GLU A 55 9.91 4.11 11.63
N PHE A 56 8.69 3.58 11.79
CA PHE A 56 7.49 4.35 12.08
C PHE A 56 6.63 3.72 13.20
N PRO A 57 7.18 3.46 14.39
CA PRO A 57 6.48 2.74 15.46
C PRO A 57 5.21 3.45 15.95
N GLN A 58 5.13 4.77 15.77
CA GLN A 58 3.99 5.61 16.16
C GLN A 58 2.83 5.59 15.16
N LEU A 59 3.02 5.05 13.95
CA LEU A 59 1.97 5.05 12.93
C LEU A 59 1.00 3.88 13.10
N GLN A 60 -0.21 4.09 12.61
CA GLN A 60 -1.23 3.05 12.54
C GLN A 60 -0.93 2.12 11.36
N PHE A 61 -0.95 0.82 11.62
CA PHE A 61 -0.77 -0.23 10.62
C PHE A 61 -2.07 -1.01 10.47
N LEU A 62 -2.65 -0.95 9.27
CA LEU A 62 -3.81 -1.73 8.89
C LEU A 62 -3.37 -2.97 8.13
N GLU A 63 -3.92 -4.12 8.50
CA GLU A 63 -3.64 -5.35 7.78
C GLU A 63 -4.34 -5.33 6.43
N LEU A 64 -3.55 -5.42 5.36
CA LEU A 64 -4.02 -5.57 4.01
C LEU A 64 -3.50 -6.89 3.44
N LYS A 65 -4.42 -7.72 2.93
CA LYS A 65 -4.04 -8.98 2.29
C LYS A 65 -3.15 -8.70 1.09
N GLY A 66 -1.97 -9.31 1.11
CA GLY A 66 -1.02 -9.25 0.01
C GLY A 66 -1.45 -10.06 -1.20
N TYR A 67 -0.75 -9.82 -2.32
CA TYR A 67 -0.97 -10.56 -3.57
C TYR A 67 -0.20 -11.89 -3.63
N GLU A 68 0.74 -12.11 -2.70
CA GLU A 68 1.65 -13.28 -2.64
C GLU A 68 2.27 -13.64 -4.00
N VAL A 69 2.62 -12.63 -4.80
CA VAL A 69 3.10 -12.87 -6.18
C VAL A 69 4.43 -13.59 -6.14
N LYS A 70 4.45 -14.77 -6.77
CA LYS A 70 5.65 -15.61 -6.89
C LYS A 70 6.40 -15.20 -8.15
N TYR A 71 7.63 -14.74 -7.95
CA TYR A 71 8.55 -14.47 -9.05
C TYR A 71 9.11 -15.76 -9.63
N ALA A 72 9.12 -15.85 -10.96
CA ALA A 72 9.77 -16.95 -11.66
C ALA A 72 11.29 -16.90 -11.41
N LYS A 73 11.89 -18.04 -11.01
CA LYS A 73 13.36 -18.16 -10.91
C LYS A 73 14.05 -17.99 -12.27
N GLN A 74 13.33 -18.15 -13.38
CA GLN A 74 13.84 -18.09 -14.75
C GLN A 74 13.14 -16.97 -15.52
N LYS A 75 13.91 -16.05 -16.11
CA LYS A 75 13.40 -14.84 -16.78
C LYS A 75 12.42 -15.13 -17.94
N TRP A 76 12.63 -16.22 -18.68
CA TRP A 76 11.77 -16.61 -19.81
C TRP A 76 10.40 -17.15 -19.39
N ALA A 77 10.29 -17.69 -18.18
CA ALA A 77 9.03 -18.22 -17.63
C ALA A 77 8.17 -17.17 -16.93
N LEU A 78 8.73 -15.97 -16.70
CA LEU A 78 8.06 -14.87 -15.99
C LEU A 78 6.70 -14.45 -16.61
N PRO A 79 6.57 -14.19 -17.93
CA PRO A 79 5.29 -13.77 -18.49
C PRO A 79 4.19 -14.84 -18.34
N PHE A 80 4.55 -16.12 -18.48
CA PHE A 80 3.61 -17.23 -18.32
C PHE A 80 3.17 -17.44 -16.86
N LEU A 81 4.12 -17.33 -15.92
CA LEU A 81 3.83 -17.38 -14.49
C LEU A 81 2.98 -16.19 -14.03
N MET A 82 3.20 -15.00 -14.58
CA MET A 82 2.35 -13.83 -14.30
C MET A 82 0.94 -14.03 -14.87
N MET A 83 0.81 -14.54 -16.10
CA MET A 83 -0.48 -14.78 -16.73
C MET A 83 -1.33 -15.78 -15.93
N LYS A 84 -0.71 -16.85 -15.41
CA LYS A 84 -1.37 -17.80 -14.51
C LYS A 84 -1.79 -17.20 -13.16
N GLN A 85 -1.12 -16.13 -12.71
CA GLN A 85 -1.44 -15.46 -11.45
C GLN A 85 -2.52 -14.37 -11.60
N ILE A 86 -2.87 -13.96 -12.83
CA ILE A 86 -3.91 -12.94 -13.10
C ILE A 86 -5.24 -13.24 -12.38
N PRO A 87 -5.81 -14.47 -12.41
CA PRO A 87 -7.08 -14.74 -11.73
C PRO A 87 -7.01 -14.51 -10.21
N SER A 88 -5.89 -14.90 -9.59
CA SER A 88 -5.65 -14.67 -8.16
C SER A 88 -5.54 -13.17 -7.86
N ILE A 89 -4.77 -12.44 -8.67
CA ILE A 89 -4.59 -10.99 -8.56
C ILE A 89 -5.95 -10.28 -8.66
N LEU A 90 -6.80 -10.66 -9.62
CA LEU A 90 -8.14 -10.07 -9.77
C LEU A 90 -9.03 -10.35 -8.54
N SER A 91 -8.94 -11.53 -7.94
CA SER A 91 -9.66 -11.86 -6.71
C SER A 91 -9.19 -10.99 -5.54
N VAL A 92 -7.88 -10.77 -5.41
CA VAL A 92 -7.30 -9.89 -4.39
C VAL A 92 -7.74 -8.44 -4.61
N ILE A 93 -7.74 -7.93 -5.84
CA ILE A 93 -8.24 -6.57 -6.15
C ILE A 93 -9.69 -6.39 -5.70
N ARG A 94 -10.56 -7.40 -5.93
CA ARG A 94 -11.96 -7.34 -5.48
C ARG A 94 -12.06 -7.29 -3.95
N PHE A 95 -11.25 -8.07 -3.25
CA PHE A 95 -11.19 -8.04 -1.79
C PHE A 95 -10.66 -6.70 -1.28
N GLU A 96 -9.58 -6.20 -1.87
CA GLU A 96 -8.95 -4.92 -1.53
C GLU A 96 -9.93 -3.77 -1.70
N ARG A 97 -10.73 -3.76 -2.77
CA ARG A 97 -11.76 -2.72 -2.96
C ARG A 97 -12.79 -2.72 -1.84
N LYS A 98 -13.29 -3.90 -1.44
CA LYS A 98 -14.25 -4.01 -0.33
C LYS A 98 -13.62 -3.62 1.01
N TRP A 99 -12.37 -4.02 1.24
CA TRP A 99 -11.61 -3.64 2.42
C TRP A 99 -11.40 -2.13 2.48
N LEU A 100 -11.07 -1.50 1.34
CA LEU A 100 -10.85 -0.07 1.25
C LEU A 100 -12.11 0.72 1.56
N ASP A 101 -13.27 0.28 1.07
CA ASP A 101 -14.57 0.91 1.39
C ASP A 101 -14.87 0.89 2.90
N ASN A 102 -14.51 -0.20 3.59
CA ASN A 102 -14.64 -0.28 5.04
C ASN A 102 -13.68 0.69 5.76
N VAL A 103 -12.41 0.69 5.37
CA VAL A 103 -11.38 1.56 5.97
C VAL A 103 -11.70 3.03 5.76
N VAL A 104 -12.15 3.40 4.57
CA VAL A 104 -12.53 4.79 4.24
C VAL A 104 -13.67 5.25 5.15
N THR A 105 -14.64 4.38 5.40
CA THR A 105 -15.78 4.66 6.30
C THR A 105 -15.33 4.76 7.76
N GLU A 106 -14.59 3.76 8.25
CA GLU A 106 -14.13 3.67 9.64
C GLU A 106 -13.23 4.84 10.04
N TRP A 107 -12.33 5.24 9.13
CA TRP A 107 -11.36 6.30 9.38
C TRP A 107 -11.84 7.68 8.91
N ALA A 108 -13.10 7.80 8.49
CA ALA A 108 -13.68 9.01 7.90
C ALA A 108 -12.75 9.65 6.85
N MET A 109 -12.12 8.80 6.04
CA MET A 109 -11.28 9.25 4.94
C MET A 109 -12.15 9.66 3.76
N ARG A 110 -11.58 10.44 2.86
CA ARG A 110 -12.23 10.81 1.61
C ARG A 110 -11.34 10.37 0.47
N TYR A 111 -11.92 9.71 -0.52
CA TYR A 111 -11.22 9.44 -1.77
C TYR A 111 -10.74 10.77 -2.36
N SER A 112 -9.45 10.84 -2.68
CA SER A 112 -8.95 11.91 -3.52
C SER A 112 -9.36 11.59 -4.95
N ASP A 113 -10.31 12.34 -5.51
CA ASP A 113 -10.62 12.26 -6.94
C ASP A 113 -9.36 12.64 -7.74
N PHE A 114 -8.68 11.62 -8.28
CA PHE A 114 -7.68 11.78 -9.34
C PHE A 114 -8.42 11.76 -10.68
N ARG A 115 -9.09 12.88 -11.01
CA ARG A 115 -9.49 13.20 -12.39
C ARG A 115 -8.59 14.31 -12.93
#